data_AF-A0A948VD63-F1
#
_entry.id   AF-A0A948VD63-F1
#
_cell.length_a   1.000
_cell.length_b   1.000
_cell.length_c   1.000
_cell.angle_alpha   90.00
_cell.angle_beta   90.00
_cell.angle_gamma   90.00
#
_symmetry.space_group_name_H-M   'P 1'
#
loop_
_entity.id
_entity.type
_entity.pdbx_description
1 polymer ?
#
loop_
_entity_poly.entity_id
_entity_poly.type
_entity_poly.pdbx_seq_one_letter_code
_entity_poly.pdbx_strand_id
1 'polypeptide(L)'
;MTDDVKTCLEILEKAITFEEEGMAFFQDRAQNAPSALERNLFNSLAKDEAGHKAHLIQIREDLLREGTVDVLPDVSEDHVANVRSIFENALEEANDPYDFQLEEFEILKGAMDVERRGYGMYAQAAADVTSTRAKELFLHLASEEQNHFTLLKNTFDYMSDPEGFDGFNGNPMLDGG
;
A
#
# COMPACT_ATOMS: atom_id res chain seq x y z
N MET A 1 30.14 7.24 -6.00
CA MET A 1 28.83 6.92 -5.40
C MET A 1 28.93 7.18 -3.90
N THR A 2 28.11 8.09 -3.37
CA THR A 2 28.10 8.44 -1.94
C THR A 2 27.50 7.31 -1.11
N ASP A 3 27.69 7.34 0.21
CA ASP A 3 27.10 6.31 1.09
C ASP A 3 25.58 6.39 1.11
N ASP A 4 25.00 7.60 1.08
CA ASP A 4 23.56 7.82 0.91
C ASP A 4 23.02 7.17 -0.38
N VAL A 5 23.72 7.30 -1.51
CA VAL A 5 23.30 6.67 -2.78
C VAL A 5 23.31 5.15 -2.66
N LYS A 6 24.32 4.56 -2.01
CA LYS A 6 24.38 3.11 -1.80
C LYS A 6 23.22 2.64 -0.93
N THR A 7 22.99 3.30 0.20
CA THR A 7 21.89 2.98 1.12
C THR A 7 20.54 3.08 0.41
N CYS A 8 20.29 4.15 -0.34
CA CYS A 8 19.07 4.29 -1.12
C CYS A 8 18.90 3.15 -2.13
N LEU A 9 19.95 2.77 -2.86
CA LEU A 9 19.86 1.65 -3.82
C LEU A 9 19.53 0.32 -3.13
N GLU A 10 20.16 0.02 -1.99
CA GLU A 10 19.87 -1.20 -1.22
C GLU A 10 18.43 -1.24 -0.70
N ILE A 11 17.90 -0.09 -0.26
CA ILE A 11 16.50 0.04 0.16
C ILE A 11 15.57 -0.14 -1.03
N LEU A 12 15.84 0.54 -2.16
CA LEU A 12 15.00 0.47 -3.36
C LEU A 12 14.91 -0.94 -3.92
N GLU A 13 15.99 -1.73 -3.91
CA GLU A 13 15.95 -3.14 -4.34
C GLU A 13 15.01 -4.00 -3.46
N LYS A 14 15.07 -3.80 -2.14
CA LYS A 14 14.17 -4.49 -1.21
C LYS A 14 12.72 -4.05 -1.41
N ALA A 15 12.50 -2.75 -1.57
CA ALA A 15 11.18 -2.18 -1.80
C ALA A 15 10.57 -2.72 -3.10
N ILE A 16 11.30 -2.72 -4.22
CA ILE A 16 10.82 -3.25 -5.51
C ILE A 16 10.43 -4.73 -5.40
N THR A 17 11.19 -5.52 -4.65
CA THR A 17 10.86 -6.93 -4.40
C THR A 17 9.61 -7.06 -3.55
N PHE A 18 9.48 -6.23 -2.51
CA PHE A 18 8.30 -6.19 -1.65
C PHE A 18 7.03 -5.84 -2.43
N GLU A 19 7.08 -4.79 -3.26
CA GLU A 19 5.97 -4.38 -4.14
C GLU A 19 5.58 -5.48 -5.12
N GLU A 20 6.57 -6.21 -5.67
CA GLU A 20 6.30 -7.34 -6.56
C GLU A 20 5.59 -8.50 -5.84
N GLU A 21 6.00 -8.81 -4.60
CA GLU A 21 5.36 -9.83 -3.77
C GLU A 21 3.93 -9.42 -3.36
N GLY A 22 3.74 -8.15 -2.93
CA GLY A 22 2.43 -7.59 -2.58
C GLY A 22 1.47 -7.58 -3.77
N MET A 23 1.93 -7.05 -4.91
CA MET A 23 1.19 -7.08 -6.18
C MET A 23 0.77 -8.50 -6.55
N ALA A 24 1.67 -9.48 -6.48
CA ALA A 24 1.36 -10.86 -6.84
C ALA A 24 0.31 -11.47 -5.89
N PHE A 25 0.43 -11.20 -4.59
CA PHE A 25 -0.54 -11.63 -3.59
C PHE A 25 -1.94 -11.05 -3.86
N PHE A 26 -2.05 -9.75 -4.11
CA PHE A 26 -3.34 -9.10 -4.39
C PHE A 26 -3.93 -9.54 -5.74
N GLN A 27 -3.11 -9.75 -6.77
CA GLN A 27 -3.57 -10.27 -8.05
C GLN A 27 -4.13 -11.69 -7.95
N ASP A 28 -3.43 -12.59 -7.25
CA ASP A 28 -3.91 -13.94 -7.01
C ASP A 28 -5.23 -13.90 -6.23
N ARG A 29 -5.32 -13.04 -5.22
CA ARG A 29 -6.54 -12.92 -4.44
C ARG A 29 -7.71 -12.40 -5.26
N ALA A 30 -7.49 -11.36 -6.07
CA ALA A 30 -8.51 -10.80 -6.94
C ALA A 30 -9.06 -11.83 -7.95
N GLN A 31 -8.22 -12.73 -8.47
CA GLN A 31 -8.63 -13.79 -9.40
C GLN A 31 -9.51 -14.85 -8.74
N ASN A 32 -9.27 -15.14 -7.46
CA ASN A 32 -10.00 -16.15 -6.70
C ASN A 32 -11.10 -15.55 -5.81
N ALA A 33 -11.37 -14.25 -5.93
CA ALA A 33 -12.32 -13.53 -5.09
C ALA A 33 -13.77 -14.00 -5.33
N PRO A 34 -14.49 -14.46 -4.28
CA PRO A 34 -15.85 -14.96 -4.38
C PRO A 34 -16.88 -13.84 -4.61
N SER A 35 -16.56 -12.60 -4.25
CA SER A 35 -17.44 -11.44 -4.37
C SER A 35 -16.86 -10.35 -5.29
N ALA A 36 -17.74 -9.52 -5.84
CA ALA A 36 -17.33 -8.35 -6.62
C ALA A 36 -16.60 -7.31 -5.75
N LEU A 37 -17.09 -7.08 -4.52
CA LEU A 37 -16.46 -6.20 -3.53
C LEU A 37 -14.98 -6.55 -3.37
N GLU A 38 -14.71 -7.82 -3.06
CA GLU A 38 -13.36 -8.29 -2.79
C GLU A 38 -12.48 -8.28 -4.04
N ARG A 39 -13.02 -8.70 -5.19
CA ARG A 39 -12.30 -8.64 -6.46
C ARG A 39 -11.88 -7.21 -6.82
N ASN A 40 -12.76 -6.24 -6.64
CA ASN A 40 -12.50 -4.84 -6.97
C ASN A 40 -11.51 -4.21 -5.99
N LEU A 41 -11.63 -4.53 -4.71
CA LEU A 41 -10.68 -4.13 -3.67
C LEU A 41 -9.26 -4.61 -4.01
N PHE A 42 -9.07 -5.92 -4.21
CA PHE A 42 -7.75 -6.48 -4.45
C PHE A 42 -7.18 -6.11 -5.82
N ASN A 43 -8.01 -5.89 -6.85
CA ASN A 43 -7.53 -5.32 -8.11
C ASN A 43 -7.04 -3.88 -7.95
N SER A 44 -7.69 -3.07 -7.11
CA SER A 44 -7.25 -1.70 -6.83
C SER A 44 -5.90 -1.71 -6.13
N LEU A 45 -5.76 -2.50 -5.06
CA LEU A 45 -4.48 -2.65 -4.34
C LEU A 45 -3.37 -3.15 -5.27
N ALA A 46 -3.60 -4.22 -6.02
CA ALA A 46 -2.64 -4.74 -7.00
C ALA A 46 -2.18 -3.70 -8.04
N LYS A 47 -3.08 -2.79 -8.43
CA LYS A 47 -2.77 -1.74 -9.39
C LYS A 47 -1.90 -0.65 -8.77
N ASP A 48 -2.16 -0.29 -7.51
CA ASP A 48 -1.36 0.69 -6.77
C ASP A 48 0.07 0.14 -6.56
N GLU A 49 0.22 -1.11 -6.11
CA GLU A 49 1.55 -1.74 -5.94
C GLU A 49 2.33 -1.85 -7.26
N ALA A 50 1.63 -2.10 -8.37
CA ALA A 50 2.26 -2.08 -9.69
C ALA A 50 2.78 -0.67 -10.04
N GLY A 51 2.07 0.38 -9.62
CA GLY A 51 2.48 1.78 -9.73
C GLY A 51 3.69 2.09 -8.86
N HIS A 52 3.65 1.71 -7.58
CA HIS A 52 4.77 1.83 -6.65
C HIS A 52 6.02 1.15 -7.21
N LYS A 53 5.93 -0.12 -7.61
CA LYS A 53 7.02 -0.88 -8.22
C LYS A 53 7.63 -0.15 -9.43
N ALA A 54 6.79 0.30 -10.36
CA ALA A 54 7.25 1.00 -11.56
C ALA A 54 7.97 2.30 -11.20
N HIS A 55 7.43 3.05 -10.24
CA HIS A 55 8.03 4.30 -9.77
C HIS A 55 9.37 4.05 -9.08
N LEU A 56 9.47 3.05 -8.21
CA LEU A 56 10.71 2.68 -7.52
C LEU A 56 11.79 2.22 -8.50
N ILE A 57 11.42 1.45 -9.53
CA ILE A 57 12.35 1.04 -10.61
C ILE A 57 12.90 2.29 -11.32
N GLN A 58 12.03 3.23 -11.68
CA GLN A 58 12.44 4.48 -12.32
C GLN A 58 13.40 5.29 -11.44
N ILE A 59 13.06 5.46 -10.16
CA ILE A 59 13.88 6.16 -9.16
C ILE A 59 15.26 5.50 -9.04
N ARG A 60 15.31 4.17 -8.96
CA ARG A 60 16.56 3.41 -8.90
C ARG A 60 17.42 3.65 -10.15
N GLU A 61 16.83 3.61 -11.34
CA GLU A 61 17.53 3.86 -12.60
C GLU A 61 18.08 5.29 -12.68
N ASP A 62 17.31 6.28 -12.25
CA ASP A 62 17.74 7.67 -12.17
C ASP A 62 18.91 7.83 -11.19
N LEU A 63 18.81 7.21 -10.01
CA LEU A 63 19.84 7.24 -8.99
C LEU A 63 21.15 6.56 -9.46
N LEU A 64 21.06 5.45 -10.19
CA LEU A 64 22.22 4.78 -10.80
C LEU A 64 22.87 5.63 -11.90
N ARG A 65 22.08 6.36 -12.68
CA ARG A 65 22.56 7.19 -13.79
C ARG A 65 23.26 8.44 -13.30
N GLU A 66 22.62 9.19 -12.41
CA GLU A 66 23.12 10.49 -11.94
C GLU A 66 24.09 10.35 -10.77
N GLY A 67 23.98 9.27 -9.99
CA GLY A 67 24.86 9.01 -8.85
C GLY A 67 24.71 10.00 -7.69
N THR A 68 23.57 10.69 -7.60
CA THR A 68 23.20 11.63 -6.53
C THR A 68 21.74 11.45 -6.14
N VAL A 69 21.43 11.65 -4.86
CA VAL A 69 20.06 11.64 -4.30
C VAL A 69 19.26 12.91 -4.66
N ASP A 70 19.90 13.91 -5.27
CA ASP A 70 19.20 15.12 -5.73
C ASP A 70 18.25 14.86 -6.91
N VAL A 71 18.43 13.72 -7.60
CA VAL A 71 17.56 13.28 -8.71
C VAL A 71 16.24 12.68 -8.25
N LEU A 72 16.11 12.35 -6.96
CA LEU A 72 14.88 11.79 -6.42
C LEU A 72 13.70 12.73 -6.73
N PRO A 73 12.48 12.22 -6.95
CA PRO A 73 11.34 13.09 -7.18
C PRO A 73 11.03 13.93 -5.95
N ASP A 74 10.37 15.07 -6.15
CA ASP A 74 9.65 15.71 -5.04
C ASP A 74 8.35 14.94 -4.82
N VAL A 75 8.01 14.66 -3.56
CA VAL A 75 6.72 14.06 -3.22
C VAL A 75 5.66 15.14 -3.17
N SER A 76 4.53 14.92 -3.86
CA SER A 76 3.34 15.77 -3.74
C SER A 76 2.19 14.96 -3.15
N GLU A 77 1.35 15.62 -2.34
CA GLU A 77 0.14 15.00 -1.76
C GLU A 77 -0.92 14.67 -2.83
N ASP A 78 -0.79 15.21 -4.05
CA ASP A 78 -1.76 15.03 -5.14
C ASP A 78 -1.88 13.58 -5.64
N HIS A 79 -0.91 12.72 -5.33
CA HIS A 79 -0.90 11.32 -5.75
C HIS A 79 -1.46 10.33 -4.72
N VAL A 80 -1.89 10.80 -3.54
CA VAL A 80 -2.49 9.93 -2.54
C VAL A 80 -3.80 9.37 -3.09
N ALA A 81 -3.83 8.07 -3.36
CA ALA A 81 -5.05 7.38 -3.75
C ALA A 81 -6.14 7.65 -2.69
N ASN A 82 -7.29 8.16 -3.13
CA ASN A 82 -8.42 8.37 -2.24
C ASN A 82 -9.03 7.00 -1.88
N VAL A 83 -8.48 6.36 -0.86
CA VAL A 83 -8.89 5.04 -0.39
C VAL A 83 -10.36 4.96 0.01
N ARG A 84 -10.94 6.08 0.46
CA ARG A 84 -12.38 6.18 0.70
C ARG A 84 -13.16 5.99 -0.61
N SER A 85 -12.74 6.63 -1.70
CA SER A 85 -13.39 6.44 -3.00
C SER A 85 -13.23 5.02 -3.53
N ILE A 86 -12.09 4.36 -3.28
CA ILE A 86 -11.88 2.95 -3.64
C ILE A 86 -12.89 2.07 -2.88
N PHE A 87 -13.04 2.29 -1.58
CA PHE A 87 -14.02 1.59 -0.75
C PHE A 87 -15.46 1.82 -1.24
N GLU A 88 -15.86 3.08 -1.44
CA GLU A 88 -17.20 3.45 -1.88
C GLU A 88 -17.53 2.84 -3.26
N ASN A 89 -16.61 2.90 -4.23
CA ASN A 89 -16.80 2.29 -5.54
C ASN A 89 -16.88 0.75 -5.46
N ALA A 90 -16.02 0.12 -4.65
CA ALA A 90 -16.03 -1.33 -4.46
C ALA A 90 -17.37 -1.79 -3.83
N LEU A 91 -17.95 -0.98 -2.96
CA LEU A 91 -19.25 -1.23 -2.32
C LEU A 91 -20.43 -1.02 -3.28
N GLU A 92 -20.46 0.07 -4.05
CA GLU A 92 -21.55 0.35 -5.01
C GLU A 92 -21.65 -0.73 -6.10
N GLU A 93 -20.52 -1.29 -6.53
CA GLU A 93 -20.50 -2.35 -7.53
C GLU A 93 -20.89 -3.74 -6.95
N ALA A 94 -20.89 -3.88 -5.62
CA ALA A 94 -21.25 -5.11 -4.93
C ALA A 94 -22.78 -5.23 -4.78
N ASN A 95 -23.45 -5.79 -5.80
CA ASN A 95 -24.89 -6.08 -5.78
C ASN A 95 -25.26 -7.47 -5.20
N ASP A 96 -24.33 -8.12 -4.49
CA ASP A 96 -24.47 -9.53 -4.11
C ASP A 96 -24.83 -9.67 -2.61
N PRO A 97 -25.96 -10.31 -2.25
CA PRO A 97 -26.21 -10.78 -0.89
C PRO A 97 -25.25 -11.93 -0.57
N TYR A 98 -23.99 -11.59 -0.27
CA TYR A 98 -22.94 -12.56 0.01
C TYR A 98 -22.83 -12.84 1.52
N ASP A 99 -22.80 -14.12 1.87
CA ASP A 99 -22.55 -14.62 3.23
C ASP A 99 -21.04 -14.82 3.40
N PHE A 100 -20.36 -13.83 4.00
CA PHE A 100 -18.91 -13.84 4.19
C PHE A 100 -18.47 -15.01 5.07
N GLN A 101 -17.48 -15.78 4.62
CA GLN A 101 -16.97 -16.94 5.36
C GLN A 101 -15.72 -16.56 6.17
N LEU A 102 -15.29 -17.50 7.02
CA LEU A 102 -14.10 -17.33 7.85
C LEU A 102 -12.81 -17.15 7.02
N GLU A 103 -12.77 -17.69 5.81
CA GLU A 103 -11.60 -17.62 4.94
C GLU A 103 -11.34 -16.20 4.45
N GLU A 104 -12.38 -15.44 4.08
CA GLU A 104 -12.25 -14.05 3.63
C GLU A 104 -11.70 -13.14 4.73
N PHE A 105 -12.11 -13.37 5.98
CA PHE A 105 -11.59 -12.63 7.13
C PHE A 105 -10.10 -12.88 7.38
N GLU A 106 -9.64 -14.13 7.25
CA GLU A 106 -8.22 -14.45 7.40
C GLU A 106 -7.38 -13.88 6.25
N ILE A 107 -7.91 -13.86 5.03
CA ILE A 107 -7.26 -13.23 3.88
C ILE A 107 -7.12 -11.72 4.10
N LEU A 108 -8.18 -11.03 4.54
CA LEU A 108 -8.12 -9.59 4.83
C LEU A 108 -7.11 -9.29 5.94
N LYS A 109 -7.00 -10.16 6.97
CA LYS A 109 -5.95 -10.03 7.99
C LYS A 109 -4.56 -10.22 7.40
N GLY A 110 -4.38 -11.20 6.53
CA GLY A 110 -3.12 -11.41 5.81
C GLY A 110 -2.73 -10.20 4.96
N ALA A 111 -3.70 -9.63 4.23
CA ALA A 111 -3.51 -8.39 3.47
C ALA A 111 -3.14 -7.22 4.38
N MET A 112 -3.85 -7.01 5.48
CA MET A 112 -3.51 -5.98 6.48
C MET A 112 -2.09 -6.16 7.06
N ASP A 113 -1.63 -7.41 7.22
CA ASP A 113 -0.28 -7.70 7.66
C ASP A 113 0.78 -7.48 6.57
N VAL A 114 0.43 -7.56 5.28
CA VAL A 114 1.29 -7.11 4.17
C VAL A 114 1.50 -5.60 4.29
N GLU A 115 0.43 -4.81 4.30
CA GLU A 115 0.49 -3.34 4.39
C GLU A 115 1.24 -2.86 5.65
N ARG A 116 1.01 -3.52 6.80
CA ARG A 116 1.71 -3.20 8.04
C ARG A 116 3.22 -3.41 7.91
N ARG A 117 3.65 -4.46 7.20
CA ARG A 117 5.07 -4.72 6.94
C ARG A 117 5.65 -3.71 5.96
N GLY A 118 4.89 -3.32 4.93
CA GLY A 118 5.27 -2.27 3.98
C GLY A 118 5.50 -0.94 4.69
N TYR A 119 4.54 -0.51 5.51
CA TYR A 119 4.66 0.66 6.38
C TYR A 119 5.95 0.62 7.22
N GLY A 120 6.19 -0.48 7.91
CA GLY A 120 7.36 -0.64 8.77
C GLY A 120 8.67 -0.60 7.99
N MET A 121 8.70 -1.21 6.80
CA MET A 121 9.85 -1.18 5.90
C MET A 121 10.17 0.25 5.45
N TYR A 122 9.17 1.00 4.98
CA TYR A 122 9.36 2.36 4.51
C TYR A 122 9.66 3.36 5.63
N ALA A 123 9.02 3.20 6.80
CA ALA A 123 9.36 4.00 7.98
C ALA A 123 10.81 3.77 8.43
N GLN A 124 11.29 2.52 8.40
CA GLN A 124 12.69 2.21 8.69
C GLN A 124 13.63 2.77 7.62
N ALA A 125 13.27 2.65 6.34
CA ALA A 125 14.04 3.24 5.24
C ALA A 125 14.22 4.75 5.39
N ALA A 126 13.16 5.47 5.78
CA ALA A 126 13.23 6.90 6.08
C ALA A 126 14.18 7.20 7.27
N ALA A 127 14.27 6.31 8.26
CA ALA A 127 15.20 6.46 9.39
C ALA A 127 16.66 6.19 9.01
N ASP A 128 16.90 5.34 8.01
CA ASP A 128 18.24 4.88 7.62
C ASP A 128 18.97 5.82 6.64
N VAL A 129 18.25 6.75 6.00
CA VAL A 129 18.83 7.73 5.06
C VAL A 129 19.07 9.08 5.71
N THR A 130 20.02 9.87 5.18
CA THR A 130 20.30 11.23 5.71
C THR A 130 19.69 12.34 4.87
N SER A 131 19.66 12.18 3.54
CA SER A 131 19.00 13.08 2.60
C SER A 131 17.53 13.33 2.94
N THR A 132 17.15 14.60 3.12
CA THR A 132 15.76 15.02 3.34
C THR A 132 14.83 14.51 2.23
N ARG A 133 15.27 14.57 0.97
CA ARG A 133 14.47 14.16 -0.18
C ARG A 133 14.17 12.66 -0.17
N ALA A 134 15.17 11.84 0.20
CA ALA A 134 14.97 10.40 0.37
C ALA A 134 14.05 10.08 1.55
N LYS A 135 14.17 10.82 2.66
CA LYS A 135 13.26 10.67 3.81
C LYS A 135 11.82 10.95 3.42
N GLU A 136 11.58 12.07 2.74
CA GLU A 136 10.25 12.48 2.31
C GLU A 136 9.64 11.45 1.35
N LEU A 137 10.43 10.92 0.42
CA LEU A 137 10.00 9.82 -0.46
C LEU A 137 9.55 8.58 0.31
N PHE A 138 10.36 8.07 1.24
CA PHE A 138 10.02 6.86 1.97
C PHE A 138 8.88 7.09 2.99
N LEU A 139 8.78 8.27 3.59
CA LEU A 139 7.63 8.62 4.43
C LEU A 139 6.33 8.73 3.64
N HIS A 140 6.40 9.20 2.40
CA HIS A 140 5.25 9.23 1.51
C HIS A 140 4.76 7.81 1.19
N LEU A 141 5.66 6.90 0.77
CA LEU A 141 5.33 5.49 0.53
C LEU A 141 4.76 4.84 1.80
N ALA A 142 5.38 5.05 2.98
CA ALA A 142 4.81 4.57 4.24
C ALA A 142 3.38 5.08 4.47
N SER A 143 3.08 6.33 4.11
CA SER A 143 1.72 6.86 4.20
C SER A 143 0.75 6.18 3.23
N GLU A 144 1.20 5.76 2.04
CA GLU A 144 0.38 5.03 1.08
C GLU A 144 0.00 3.65 1.63
N GLU A 145 0.96 2.88 2.15
CA GLU A 145 0.71 1.60 2.84
C GLU A 145 -0.28 1.74 4.00
N GLN A 146 -0.18 2.84 4.75
CA GLN A 146 -1.12 3.12 5.84
C GLN A 146 -2.54 3.36 5.32
N ASN A 147 -2.68 4.00 4.17
CA ASN A 147 -3.98 4.21 3.53
C ASN A 147 -4.55 2.89 3.04
N HIS A 148 -3.74 2.02 2.42
CA HIS A 148 -4.13 0.68 2.02
C HIS A 148 -4.55 -0.19 3.21
N PHE A 149 -3.80 -0.16 4.31
CA PHE A 149 -4.20 -0.79 5.57
C PHE A 149 -5.58 -0.30 6.03
N THR A 150 -5.80 1.01 5.99
CA THR A 150 -7.06 1.64 6.39
C THR A 150 -8.22 1.17 5.51
N LEU A 151 -8.01 1.08 4.20
CA LEU A 151 -8.97 0.52 3.25
C LEU A 151 -9.35 -0.93 3.60
N LEU A 152 -8.35 -1.79 3.82
CA LEU A 152 -8.56 -3.19 4.17
C LEU A 152 -9.28 -3.33 5.51
N LYS A 153 -8.90 -2.53 6.51
CA LYS A 153 -9.56 -2.53 7.82
C LYS A 153 -11.02 -2.12 7.72
N ASN A 154 -11.33 -1.06 6.97
CA ASN A 154 -12.72 -0.63 6.77
C ASN A 154 -13.53 -1.70 6.04
N THR A 155 -12.92 -2.40 5.10
CA THR A 155 -13.57 -3.53 4.41
C THR A 155 -13.83 -4.69 5.36
N PHE A 156 -12.85 -5.03 6.21
CA PHE A 156 -13.01 -6.03 7.25
C PHE A 156 -14.13 -5.68 8.24
N ASP A 157 -14.16 -4.43 8.72
CA ASP A 157 -15.17 -3.96 9.67
C ASP A 157 -16.58 -4.01 9.04
N TYR A 158 -16.72 -3.53 7.79
CA TYR A 158 -17.97 -3.62 7.05
C TYR A 158 -18.43 -5.06 6.83
N MET A 159 -17.53 -5.97 6.43
CA MET A 159 -17.88 -7.38 6.20
C MET A 159 -18.22 -8.12 7.50
N SER A 160 -17.66 -7.70 8.63
CA SER A 160 -17.90 -8.30 9.94
C SER A 160 -19.27 -7.93 10.53
N ASP A 161 -19.71 -6.69 10.31
CA ASP A 161 -21.01 -6.20 10.78
C ASP A 161 -21.56 -5.12 9.82
N PRO A 162 -22.17 -5.52 8.69
CA PRO A 162 -22.70 -4.56 7.72
C PRO A 162 -23.80 -3.64 8.27
N GLU A 163 -24.62 -4.15 9.20
CA GLU A 163 -25.72 -3.36 9.80
C GLU A 163 -25.21 -2.37 10.86
N GLY A 164 -24.12 -2.70 11.55
CA GLY A 164 -23.46 -1.86 12.55
C GLY A 164 -22.31 -0.99 12.02
N PHE A 165 -22.00 -1.03 10.72
CA PHE A 165 -20.90 -0.25 10.15
C PHE A 165 -21.25 1.24 10.04
N ASP A 166 -20.58 2.07 10.84
CA ASP A 166 -20.81 3.52 10.93
C ASP A 166 -20.24 4.34 9.74
N GLY A 167 -19.62 3.67 8.76
CA GLY A 167 -19.00 4.28 7.59
C GLY A 167 -17.47 4.30 7.63
N PHE A 168 -16.85 4.80 6.55
CA PHE A 168 -15.39 4.78 6.39
C PHE A 168 -14.68 5.60 7.48
N ASN A 169 -13.85 4.92 8.27
CA ASN A 169 -12.99 5.50 9.29
C ASN A 169 -11.57 5.67 8.75
N GLY A 170 -11.14 6.92 8.54
CA GLY A 170 -9.80 7.27 8.07
C GLY A 170 -8.74 7.36 9.15
N ASN A 171 -9.02 6.93 10.39
CA ASN A 171 -8.06 7.05 11.48
C ASN A 171 -6.80 6.20 11.21
N PRO A 172 -5.61 6.76 11.46
CA PRO A 172 -4.35 6.08 11.22
C PRO A 172 -4.20 4.84 12.12
N MET A 173 -3.44 3.85 11.64
CA MET A 173 -3.15 2.61 12.38
C MET A 173 -2.52 2.85 13.76
N LEU A 174 -1.88 4.01 13.98
CA LEU A 174 -1.07 4.34 15.16
C LEU A 174 -1.76 5.21 16.22
N ASP A 175 -3.08 5.14 16.37
CA ASP A 175 -3.74 5.60 17.61
C ASP A 175 -3.71 4.49 18.67
N GLY A 176 -2.55 4.27 19.26
CA GLY A 176 -2.33 3.27 20.30
C GLY A 176 -0.94 3.37 20.94
N GLY A 177 -0.73 4.43 21.72
CA GLY A 177 0.38 4.53 22.68
C GLY A 177 0.13 3.73 23.95
#